data_AF-A0A8T1ACS4-F1
#
_entry.id   AF-A0A8T1ACS4-F1
#
_cell.length_a   1.000
_cell.length_b   1.000
_cell.length_c   1.000
_cell.angle_alpha   90.00
_cell.angle_beta   90.00
_cell.angle_gamma   90.00
#
_symmetry.space_group_name_H-M   'P 1'
#
loop_
_entity.id
_entity.type
_entity.pdbx_description
1 polymer ?
#
loop_
_entity_poly.entity_id
_entity_poly.type
_entity_poly.pdbx_seq_one_letter_code
_entity_poly.pdbx_strand_id
1 'polypeptide(L)'
;MSWQTNKELGVWTPLTDATCFGTYAEFKEELRQAFEPPKNEFRSRAEFLDLQQGKHDVHAYAQRARYLVSNIVTNPMDEATKVVTFMRRSRQDLPLPRVPKYS
;
A
#
# COMPACT_ATOMS: atom_id res chain seq x y z
N MET A 1 -1.10 13.41 17.62
CA MET A 1 -0.07 13.59 16.56
C MET A 1 0.05 15.08 16.31
N SER A 2 1.07 15.70 16.90
CA SER A 2 1.28 17.15 16.89
C SER A 2 1.96 17.56 15.58
N TRP A 3 1.39 18.54 14.88
CA TRP A 3 1.89 19.11 13.62
C TRP A 3 3.00 20.16 13.83
N GLN A 4 3.67 20.19 14.99
CA GLN A 4 4.55 21.30 15.37
C GLN A 4 6.07 21.04 15.22
N THR A 5 6.52 19.89 14.74
CA THR A 5 7.95 19.52 14.76
C THR A 5 8.74 19.80 13.48
N ASN A 6 8.14 20.40 12.44
CA ASN A 6 8.84 20.61 11.16
C ASN A 6 9.58 21.95 11.04
N LYS A 7 9.56 22.80 12.07
CA LYS A 7 10.37 24.04 12.12
C LYS A 7 11.82 23.80 12.55
N GLU A 8 12.07 22.77 13.35
CA GLU A 8 13.40 22.50 13.93
C GLU A 8 14.32 21.67 13.03
N LEU A 9 13.76 20.98 12.03
CA LEU A 9 14.51 20.11 11.12
C LEU A 9 14.97 20.77 9.81
N GLY A 10 14.83 22.10 9.68
CA GLY A 10 15.30 22.81 8.48
C GLY A 10 14.66 22.34 7.17
N VAL A 11 13.46 21.75 7.21
CA VAL A 11 12.77 21.18 6.03
C VAL A 11 12.23 22.27 5.10
N TRP A 12 12.00 23.49 5.63
CA TRP A 12 11.41 24.61 4.88
C TRP A 12 12.40 25.71 4.53
N THR A 13 13.57 25.75 5.17
CA THR A 13 14.70 26.63 4.82
C THR A 13 15.28 26.43 3.41
N PRO A 14 15.19 25.26 2.75
CA PRO A 14 15.75 25.06 1.42
C PRO A 14 15.02 25.91 0.36
N LEU A 15 13.71 26.09 0.44
CA LEU A 15 12.89 26.65 -0.65
C LEU A 15 13.21 28.10 -1.07
N THR A 16 14.03 28.82 -0.29
CA THR A 16 14.51 30.18 -0.61
C THR A 16 15.87 30.21 -1.31
N ASP A 17 16.58 29.09 -1.38
CA ASP A 17 17.87 28.96 -2.05
C ASP A 17 17.69 28.30 -3.43
N ALA A 18 18.20 28.95 -4.49
CA ALA A 18 18.15 28.40 -5.84
C ALA A 18 19.00 27.13 -6.01
N THR A 19 19.91 26.86 -5.08
CA THR A 19 20.75 25.65 -5.03
C THR A 19 20.29 24.62 -3.99
N CYS A 20 19.09 24.79 -3.43
CA CYS A 20 18.66 23.99 -2.28
C CYS A 20 18.40 22.52 -2.57
N PHE A 21 18.19 22.20 -3.84
CA PHE A 21 18.18 20.85 -4.35
C PHE A 21 19.45 20.72 -5.19
N GLY A 22 20.25 19.69 -4.94
CA GLY A 22 21.45 19.44 -5.70
C GLY A 22 21.13 19.08 -7.16
N THR A 23 21.60 17.95 -7.64
CA THR A 23 21.22 17.46 -8.96
C THR A 23 19.76 16.98 -8.98
N TYR A 24 19.16 16.95 -10.17
CA TYR A 24 17.83 16.34 -10.37
C TYR A 24 17.77 14.88 -9.89
N ALA A 25 18.89 14.16 -9.92
CA ALA A 25 18.99 12.79 -9.43
C ALA A 25 18.87 12.75 -7.89
N GLU A 26 19.59 13.62 -7.19
CA GLU A 26 19.54 13.73 -5.72
C GLU A 26 18.14 14.14 -5.26
N PHE A 27 17.52 15.14 -5.90
CA PHE A 27 16.15 15.55 -5.57
C PHE A 27 15.13 14.41 -5.73
N LYS A 28 15.23 13.62 -6.80
CA LYS A 28 14.37 12.45 -7.00
C LYS A 28 14.56 11.40 -5.92
N GLU A 29 15.80 11.19 -5.48
CA GLU A 29 16.11 10.22 -4.44
C GLU A 29 15.65 10.70 -3.06
N GLU A 30 15.79 11.99 -2.74
CA GLU A 30 15.24 12.59 -1.52
C GLU A 30 13.71 12.47 -1.46
N LEU A 31 13.03 12.78 -2.56
CA LEU A 31 11.59 12.57 -2.67
C LEU A 31 11.21 11.10 -2.47
N ARG A 32 11.95 10.18 -3.10
CA ARG A 32 11.72 8.75 -2.90
C ARG A 32 11.88 8.41 -1.42
N GLN A 33 12.96 8.79 -0.76
CA GLN A 33 13.20 8.46 0.65
C GLN A 33 12.16 9.06 1.60
N ALA A 34 11.68 10.29 1.33
CA ALA A 34 10.72 10.97 2.18
C ALA A 34 9.29 10.41 2.07
N PHE A 35 8.90 9.95 0.88
CA PHE A 35 7.53 9.49 0.58
C PHE A 35 7.41 7.98 0.40
N GLU A 36 8.52 7.24 0.34
CA GLU A 36 8.51 5.79 0.26
C GLU A 36 7.97 5.22 1.59
N PRO A 37 6.92 4.40 1.55
CA PRO A 37 6.32 3.81 2.73
C PRO A 37 7.38 3.08 3.59
N PRO A 38 7.23 3.05 4.93
CA PRO A 38 8.15 2.33 5.81
C PRO A 38 8.40 0.92 5.29
N LYS A 39 9.65 0.69 4.86
CA LYS A 39 10.12 -0.44 4.05
C LYS A 39 10.07 -1.77 4.78
N ASN A 40 8.89 -2.28 5.07
CA ASN A 40 8.73 -3.70 5.32
C ASN A 40 7.87 -4.29 4.21
N GLU A 41 8.49 -4.47 3.04
CA GLU A 41 7.87 -5.14 1.89
C GLU A 41 7.36 -6.53 2.28
N PHE A 42 8.09 -7.24 3.14
CA PHE A 42 7.68 -8.55 3.63
C PHE A 42 6.35 -8.47 4.41
N ARG A 43 6.21 -7.47 5.28
CA ARG A 43 4.96 -7.21 6.01
C ARG A 43 3.83 -6.82 5.06
N SER A 44 4.07 -5.91 4.12
CA SER A 44 3.04 -5.51 3.16
C SER A 44 2.58 -6.66 2.27
N ARG A 45 3.51 -7.55 1.88
CA ARG A 45 3.23 -8.78 1.14
C ARG A 45 2.42 -9.76 1.97
N ALA A 46 2.81 -10.01 3.22
CA ALA A 46 2.06 -10.88 4.13
C ALA A 46 0.64 -10.33 4.36
N GLU A 47 0.51 -9.04 4.67
CA GLU A 47 -0.79 -8.39 4.85
C GLU A 47 -1.66 -8.44 3.59
N PHE A 48 -1.07 -8.32 2.40
CA PHE A 48 -1.82 -8.45 1.14
C PHE A 48 -2.33 -9.87 0.91
N LEU A 49 -1.49 -10.88 1.16
CA LEU A 49 -1.86 -12.30 1.02
C LEU A 49 -2.91 -12.74 2.03
N ASP A 50 -2.93 -12.11 3.21
CA ASP A 50 -3.91 -12.36 4.27
C ASP A 50 -5.15 -11.47 4.18
N LEU A 51 -5.13 -10.43 3.35
CA LEU A 51 -6.24 -9.49 3.19
C LEU A 51 -7.53 -10.25 2.85
N GLN A 52 -8.61 -9.93 3.56
CA GLN A 52 -9.96 -10.40 3.28
C GLN A 52 -10.91 -9.21 3.20
N GLN A 53 -11.89 -9.27 2.30
CA GLN A 53 -12.90 -8.22 2.22
C GLN A 53 -13.69 -8.12 3.53
N GLY A 54 -14.12 -9.26 4.10
CA GLY A 54 -14.87 -9.28 5.36
C GLY A 54 -16.11 -8.39 5.29
N LYS A 55 -16.21 -7.42 6.20
CA LYS A 55 -17.30 -6.43 6.25
C LYS A 55 -17.01 -5.14 5.47
N HIS A 56 -15.85 -5.03 4.84
CA HIS A 56 -15.49 -3.84 4.08
C HIS A 56 -16.27 -3.79 2.76
N ASP A 57 -16.73 -2.59 2.40
CA ASP A 57 -17.18 -2.33 1.03
C ASP A 57 -16.04 -2.59 0.03
N VAL A 58 -16.42 -2.92 -1.21
CA VAL A 58 -15.50 -3.23 -2.30
C VAL A 58 -14.51 -2.10 -2.55
N HIS A 59 -14.92 -0.82 -2.43
CA HIS A 59 -14.00 0.30 -2.61
C HIS A 59 -12.95 0.37 -1.51
N ALA A 60 -13.35 0.20 -0.25
CA ALA A 60 -12.43 0.22 0.89
C ALA A 60 -11.44 -0.95 0.81
N TYR A 61 -11.92 -2.14 0.45
CA TYR A 61 -11.09 -3.32 0.20
C TYR A 61 -10.11 -3.10 -0.96
N ALA A 62 -10.56 -2.54 -2.09
CA ALA A 62 -9.71 -2.24 -3.24
C ALA A 62 -8.66 -1.16 -2.94
N GLN A 63 -8.99 -0.15 -2.13
CA GLN A 63 -8.00 0.83 -1.68
C GLN A 63 -6.94 0.19 -0.78
N ARG A 64 -7.34 -0.66 0.17
CA ARG A 64 -6.39 -1.36 1.04
C ARG A 64 -5.47 -2.29 0.25
N ALA A 65 -6.02 -3.03 -0.70
CA ALA A 65 -5.25 -3.88 -1.61
C ALA A 65 -4.22 -3.06 -2.41
N ARG A 66 -4.62 -1.94 -3.03
CA ARG A 66 -3.73 -1.06 -3.79
C ARG A 66 -2.60 -0.49 -2.93
N TYR A 67 -2.92 -0.03 -1.72
CA TYR A 67 -1.93 0.48 -0.78
C TYR A 67 -0.88 -0.58 -0.40
N LEU A 68 -1.31 -1.82 -0.12
CA LEU A 68 -0.38 -2.89 0.24
C LEU A 68 0.53 -3.29 -0.93
N VAL A 69 -0.02 -3.30 -2.16
CA VAL A 69 0.76 -3.56 -3.37
C VAL A 69 1.75 -2.44 -3.68
N SER A 70 1.37 -1.16 -3.49
CA SER A 70 2.26 -0.02 -3.74
C SER A 70 3.48 0.01 -2.83
N ASN A 71 3.42 -0.67 -1.68
CA ASN A 71 4.54 -0.77 -0.74
C ASN A 71 5.58 -1.83 -1.15
N ILE A 72 5.33 -2.64 -2.19
CA ILE A 72 6.21 -3.72 -2.65
C ILE A 72 6.92 -3.25 -3.93
N VAL A 73 8.06 -2.56 -3.78
CA VAL A 73 8.72 -1.85 -4.89
C VAL A 73 9.89 -2.64 -5.45
N THR A 74 10.67 -3.30 -4.61
CA THR A 74 11.94 -3.96 -4.97
C THR A 74 11.72 -5.27 -5.71
N ASN A 75 10.76 -6.09 -5.25
CA ASN A 75 10.37 -7.33 -5.90
C ASN A 75 8.84 -7.37 -6.08
N PRO A 76 8.31 -6.69 -7.11
CA PRO A 76 6.88 -6.57 -7.32
C PRO A 76 6.25 -7.95 -7.51
N MET A 77 5.08 -8.17 -6.90
CA MET A 77 4.30 -9.38 -7.13
C MET A 77 3.85 -9.46 -8.59
N ASP A 78 3.71 -10.67 -9.12
CA ASP A 78 3.15 -10.85 -10.45
C ASP A 78 1.65 -10.50 -10.48
N GLU A 79 1.17 -10.04 -11.64
CA GLU A 79 -0.22 -9.59 -11.80
C GLU A 79 -1.23 -10.70 -11.57
N ALA A 80 -0.90 -11.95 -11.93
CA ALA A 80 -1.79 -13.08 -11.71
C ALA A 80 -2.02 -13.32 -10.21
N THR A 81 -0.96 -13.27 -9.40
CA THR A 81 -1.06 -13.38 -7.94
C THR A 81 -1.84 -12.22 -7.33
N LYS A 82 -1.64 -10.98 -7.82
CA LYS A 82 -2.45 -9.82 -7.35
C LYS A 82 -3.93 -10.03 -7.61
N VAL A 83 -4.30 -10.39 -8.84
CA VAL A 83 -5.68 -10.60 -9.27
C VAL A 83 -6.33 -11.79 -8.56
N VAL A 84 -5.65 -12.92 -8.48
CA VAL A 84 -6.16 -14.13 -7.80
C VAL A 84 -6.35 -13.88 -6.30
N THR A 85 -5.40 -13.22 -5.65
CA THR A 85 -5.51 -12.88 -4.22
C THR A 85 -6.70 -11.95 -4.00
N PHE A 86 -6.83 -10.91 -4.82
CA PHE A 86 -7.94 -9.97 -4.75
C PHE A 86 -9.31 -10.64 -4.93
N MET A 87 -9.48 -11.46 -5.98
CA MET A 87 -10.75 -12.13 -6.29
C MET A 87 -11.09 -13.29 -5.36
N ARG A 88 -10.08 -14.06 -4.91
CA ARG A 88 -10.31 -15.17 -3.98
C ARG A 88 -10.78 -14.64 -2.63
N ARG A 89 -10.24 -13.50 -2.20
CA ARG A 89 -10.48 -12.93 -0.88
C ARG A 89 -11.57 -11.86 -0.85
N SER A 90 -12.19 -11.57 -2.00
CA SER A 90 -13.42 -10.76 -2.14
C SER A 90 -14.71 -11.56 -2.02
N ARG A 91 -14.64 -12.85 -1.68
CA ARG A 91 -15.83 -13.68 -1.52
C ARG A 91 -16.41 -13.52 -0.12
N GLN A 92 -17.57 -12.88 -0.09
CA GLN A 92 -18.54 -12.92 0.99
C GLN A 92 -18.91 -14.37 1.31
N ASP A 93 -19.23 -14.64 2.58
CA ASP A 93 -19.76 -15.90 3.15
C ASP A 93 -21.02 -16.40 2.43
N LEU A 94 -20.93 -16.80 1.16
CA LEU A 94 -22.01 -17.51 0.51
C LEU A 94 -21.94 -18.95 1.03
N PRO A 95 -22.89 -19.41 1.86
CA PRO A 95 -22.92 -20.82 2.24
C PRO A 95 -22.95 -21.63 0.95
N LEU A 96 -22.14 -22.69 0.89
CA LEU A 96 -22.19 -23.66 -0.20
C LEU A 96 -23.66 -23.97 -0.51
N PRO A 97 -24.07 -24.07 -1.78
CA PRO A 97 -25.43 -24.45 -2.12
C PRO A 97 -25.79 -25.71 -1.32
N ARG A 98 -26.81 -25.62 -0.45
CA ARG A 98 -27.28 -26.79 0.30
C ARG A 98 -27.70 -27.81 -0.75
N VAL A 99 -26.93 -28.88 -0.87
CA VAL A 99 -27.26 -30.00 -1.74
C VAL A 99 -28.67 -30.47 -1.34
N PRO A 100 -29.65 -30.52 -2.27
CA PRO A 100 -30.96 -31.04 -1.94
C PRO A 100 -30.80 -32.47 -1.43
N LYS A 101 -31.20 -32.72 -0.18
CA LYS A 101 -31.40 -34.09 0.29
C LYS A 101 -32.67 -34.58 -0.40
N TYR A 102 -32.52 -35.36 -1.47
CA TYR A 102 -33.62 -36.16 -1.96
C TYR A 102 -33.80 -37.32 -0.96
N SER A 103 -34.87 -37.24 -0.19
CA SER A 103 -35.41 -38.32 0.65
C SER A 103 -36.27 -39.25 -0.17
#